data_AF-A0A5E4X5F1-F1
#
_entry.id   AF-A0A5E4X5F1-F1
#
_cell.length_a   1.000
_cell.length_b   1.000
_cell.length_c   1.000
_cell.angle_alpha   90.00
_cell.angle_beta   90.00
_cell.angle_gamma   90.00
#
_symmetry.space_group_name_H-M   'P 1'
#
loop_
_entity.id
_entity.type
_entity.pdbx_description
1 polymer ?
#
loop_
_entity_poly.entity_id
_entity_poly.type
_entity_poly.pdbx_seq_one_letter_code
_entity_poly.pdbx_strand_id
1 'polypeptide(L)'
;MPNISEHNLTVSAPPHQSPRDNAIDQLKDFDRRFNDGNCSADDVIDDFVRNFDSTELLDPVICGLSEEKKDEVSRAVARCHVASFDRGYEFLAKRNQLHLLDQDSATLIGALSAEFRAAIFARAYTDDRGQIVVRFPNMGLRIPLGRTSLGTGEGALTTHEIQKLLSDPEERGHSLLEIVSAKLVHFDAQTPDTETCHVWSDLIDRCIDRKPIAEFSAEKVVLEALAFTLMTVTDRIFAWRCDEEFPMVRMLTNSAEAYFLAGDHKSCGTALLKLAAYHTRKLERDAAVEVTALAASVLARSALKCWENDQHAAAGTSRAMALRAYERVPELLGLRGGPPAPISGVVDEIVPLPKLVEHICKSDFEVAWADRWAKSEEVPSNIESNLRAQGIIGRLAKSGA
;
A
#
# COMPACT_ATOMS: atom_id res chain seq x y z
N MET A 1 53.17 64.15 0.04
CA MET A 1 53.41 62.71 -0.20
C MET A 1 54.45 62.24 0.80
N PRO A 2 54.43 61.00 1.31
CA PRO A 2 53.35 60.07 1.73
C PRO A 2 53.36 59.94 3.29
N ASN A 3 52.68 59.07 4.04
CA ASN A 3 51.40 58.32 4.06
C ASN A 3 51.60 57.18 5.11
N ILE A 4 50.50 56.68 5.71
CA ILE A 4 50.38 55.38 6.45
C ILE A 4 50.74 55.46 7.96
N SER A 5 49.97 54.98 8.94
CA SER A 5 48.89 53.97 8.93
C SER A 5 47.81 54.25 9.98
N GLU A 6 46.56 54.19 9.53
CA GLU A 6 45.41 53.77 10.33
C GLU A 6 45.57 52.28 10.67
N HIS A 7 45.26 51.91 11.91
CA HIS A 7 44.87 50.55 12.27
C HIS A 7 43.45 50.60 12.83
N ASN A 8 42.48 50.71 11.93
CA ASN A 8 41.12 50.30 12.24
C ASN A 8 41.09 48.77 12.21
N LEU A 9 41.04 48.18 13.41
CA LEU A 9 40.68 46.78 13.61
C LEU A 9 39.21 46.63 13.20
N THR A 10 38.97 46.24 11.96
CA THR A 10 37.68 45.69 11.54
C THR A 10 37.51 44.35 12.24
N VAL A 11 36.80 44.37 13.37
CA VAL A 11 36.19 43.17 13.95
C VAL A 11 35.24 42.64 12.89
N SER A 12 35.63 41.54 12.25
CA SER A 12 34.75 40.76 11.39
C SER A 12 33.55 40.35 12.23
N ALA A 13 32.40 40.99 12.01
CA ALA A 13 31.14 40.49 12.53
C ALA A 13 30.99 39.04 12.05
N PRO A 14 30.59 38.09 12.92
CA PRO A 14 30.26 36.76 12.46
C PRO A 14 29.14 36.89 11.41
N PRO A 15 29.14 36.04 10.36
CA PRO A 15 28.09 36.12 9.36
C PRO A 15 26.75 36.00 10.09
N HIS A 16 25.87 36.98 9.90
CA HIS A 16 24.52 36.95 10.43
C HIS A 16 23.84 35.70 9.86
N GLN A 17 23.81 34.61 10.64
CA GLN A 17 23.02 33.44 10.30
C GLN A 17 21.57 33.92 10.18
N SER A 18 20.92 33.62 9.06
CA SER A 18 19.53 34.01 8.89
C SER A 18 18.68 33.29 9.95
N PRO A 19 17.57 33.88 10.42
CA PRO A 19 16.63 33.20 11.33
C PRO A 19 16.24 31.80 10.84
N ARG A 20 16.10 31.67 9.52
CA ARG A 20 15.84 30.41 8.82
C ARG A 20 16.97 29.39 8.95
N ASP A 21 18.23 29.80 8.81
CA ASP A 21 19.38 28.88 8.97
C ASP A 21 19.44 28.35 10.41
N ASN A 22 19.16 29.20 11.40
CA ASN A 22 19.06 28.80 12.80
C ASN A 22 17.91 27.81 13.03
N ALA A 23 16.73 28.04 12.42
CA ALA A 23 15.61 27.10 12.48
C ALA A 23 15.92 25.74 11.85
N ILE A 24 16.63 25.73 10.72
CA ILE A 24 17.10 24.48 10.09
C ILE A 24 18.09 23.75 11.00
N ASP A 25 19.00 24.47 11.66
CA ASP A 25 19.96 23.87 12.57
C ASP A 25 19.29 23.34 13.85
N GLN A 26 18.23 24.01 14.35
CA GLN A 26 17.39 23.49 15.44
C GLN A 26 16.66 22.20 15.04
N LEU A 27 16.12 22.14 13.82
CA LEU A 27 15.48 20.92 13.30
C LEU A 27 16.48 19.76 13.17
N LYS A 28 17.70 20.04 12.69
CA LYS A 28 18.77 19.03 12.65
C LYS A 28 19.21 18.60 14.05
N ASP A 29 19.26 19.52 15.01
CA ASP A 29 19.56 19.20 16.41
C ASP A 29 18.48 18.31 17.03
N PHE A 30 17.20 18.62 16.76
CA PHE A 30 16.07 17.78 17.13
C PHE A 30 16.24 16.36 16.56
N ASP A 31 16.40 16.22 15.24
CA ASP A 31 16.58 14.93 14.57
C ASP A 31 17.75 14.14 15.19
N ARG A 32 18.88 14.81 15.44
CA ARG A 32 20.05 14.18 16.06
C ARG A 32 19.76 13.72 17.49
N ARG A 33 19.25 14.61 18.35
CA ARG A 33 18.95 14.30 19.76
C ARG A 33 17.90 13.21 19.90
N PHE A 34 16.94 13.17 18.98
CA PHE A 34 15.91 12.16 18.93
C PHE A 34 16.48 10.76 18.63
N ASN A 35 17.46 10.69 17.74
CA ASN A 35 18.14 9.45 17.35
C ASN A 35 19.22 9.00 18.35
N ASP A 36 19.95 9.93 18.98
CA ASP A 36 21.10 9.65 19.84
C ASP A 36 20.71 9.07 21.22
N GLY A 37 19.43 9.11 21.62
CA GLY A 37 18.91 8.45 22.83
C GLY A 37 19.38 9.00 24.17
N ASN A 38 20.18 10.08 24.18
CA ASN A 38 20.78 10.67 25.38
C ASN A 38 19.83 11.57 26.21
N CYS A 39 18.59 11.78 25.75
CA CYS A 39 17.57 12.56 26.44
C CYS A 39 16.24 11.80 26.48
N SER A 40 15.36 12.15 27.42
CA SER A 40 13.95 11.73 27.39
C SER A 40 13.34 12.20 26.06
N ALA A 41 12.86 11.25 25.25
CA ALA A 41 12.26 11.54 23.95
C ALA A 41 11.06 12.50 24.09
N ASP A 42 10.27 12.33 25.15
CA ASP A 42 9.07 13.13 25.42
C ASP A 42 9.42 14.61 25.68
N ASP A 43 10.49 14.90 26.44
CA ASP A 43 10.92 16.28 26.73
C ASP A 43 11.48 16.98 25.49
N VAL A 44 12.19 16.24 24.64
CA VAL A 44 12.72 16.75 23.36
C VAL A 44 11.59 17.06 22.39
N ILE A 45 10.58 16.19 22.30
CA ILE A 45 9.40 16.42 21.46
C ILE A 45 8.60 17.62 21.97
N ASP A 46 8.36 17.72 23.28
CA ASP A 46 7.61 18.83 23.86
C ASP A 46 8.25 20.18 23.57
N ASP A 47 9.56 20.28 23.75
CA ASP A 47 10.29 21.51 23.48
C ASP A 47 10.26 21.86 21.98
N PHE A 48 10.43 20.87 21.11
CA PHE A 48 10.31 21.06 19.66
C PHE A 48 8.93 21.58 19.26
N VAL A 49 7.85 20.89 19.65
CA VAL A 49 6.47 21.26 19.27
C VAL A 49 6.11 22.65 19.82
N ARG A 50 6.54 22.99 21.04
CA ARG A 50 6.27 24.30 21.65
C ARG A 50 6.96 25.45 20.93
N ASN A 51 8.19 25.22 20.45
CA ASN A 51 9.01 26.28 19.87
C ASN A 51 8.85 26.38 18.34
N PHE A 52 8.34 25.33 17.67
CA PHE A 52 8.28 25.26 16.20
C PHE A 52 7.49 26.41 15.56
N ASP A 53 6.37 26.82 16.16
CA ASP A 53 5.52 27.89 15.63
C ASP A 53 6.26 29.24 15.51
N SER A 54 7.35 29.42 16.25
CA SER A 54 8.17 30.64 16.22
C SER A 54 9.33 30.61 15.22
N THR A 55 9.51 29.50 14.47
CA THR A 55 10.75 29.26 13.73
C THR A 55 10.85 29.93 12.35
N GLU A 56 9.80 30.63 11.87
CA GLU A 56 9.70 31.24 10.51
C GLU A 56 10.11 30.28 9.37
N LEU A 57 10.21 28.96 9.65
CA LEU A 57 10.86 27.98 8.78
C LEU A 57 10.07 27.78 7.49
N LEU A 58 8.75 27.91 7.59
CA LEU A 58 7.80 27.71 6.51
C LEU A 58 7.46 29.00 5.76
N ASP A 59 7.84 30.17 6.27
CA ASP A 59 7.43 31.48 5.74
C ASP A 59 7.59 31.63 4.22
N PRO A 60 8.70 31.18 3.59
CA PRO A 60 8.86 31.28 2.14
C PRO A 60 7.84 30.44 1.35
N VAL A 61 7.29 29.39 1.97
CA VAL A 61 6.37 28.42 1.36
C VAL A 61 4.91 28.83 1.59
N ILE A 62 4.61 29.47 2.72
CA ILE A 62 3.25 29.84 3.14
C ILE A 62 3.01 31.36 3.23
N CYS A 63 3.84 32.17 2.56
CA CYS A 63 3.87 33.63 2.68
C CYS A 63 2.53 34.33 2.37
N GLY A 64 1.67 33.72 1.56
CA GLY A 64 0.37 34.27 1.16
C GLY A 64 -0.79 34.00 2.12
N LEU A 65 -0.57 33.27 3.21
CA LEU A 65 -1.60 32.92 4.20
C LEU A 65 -1.79 34.01 5.26
N SER A 66 -2.95 34.05 5.90
CA SER A 66 -3.16 34.83 7.12
C SER A 66 -2.31 34.28 8.28
N GLU A 67 -1.93 35.13 9.24
CA GLU A 67 -1.13 34.71 10.40
C GLU A 67 -1.79 33.56 11.17
N GLU A 68 -3.11 33.62 11.39
CA GLU A 68 -3.89 32.52 12.00
C GLU A 68 -3.72 31.19 11.27
N LYS A 69 -3.66 31.22 9.93
CA LYS A 69 -3.49 30.03 9.11
C LYS A 69 -2.03 29.56 9.11
N LYS A 70 -1.06 30.47 9.18
CA LYS A 70 0.36 30.11 9.32
C LYS A 70 0.62 29.40 10.65
N ASP A 71 0.01 29.85 11.75
CA ASP A 71 0.10 29.20 13.05
C ASP A 71 -0.56 27.82 13.05
N GLU A 72 -1.68 27.65 12.36
CA GLU A 72 -2.31 26.34 12.17
C GLU A 72 -1.40 25.38 11.40
N VAL A 73 -0.85 25.83 10.27
CA VAL A 73 0.03 25.03 9.41
C VAL A 73 1.33 24.67 10.12
N SER A 74 1.92 25.59 10.89
CA SER A 74 3.17 25.33 11.64
C SER A 74 2.97 24.25 12.71
N ARG A 75 1.88 24.30 13.47
CA ARG A 75 1.54 23.26 14.45
C ARG A 75 1.29 21.91 13.79
N ALA A 76 0.59 21.91 12.66
CA ALA A 76 0.35 20.69 11.88
C ALA A 76 1.67 20.07 11.40
N VAL A 77 2.59 20.88 10.88
CA VAL A 77 3.92 20.44 10.43
C VAL A 77 4.73 19.85 11.57
N ALA A 78 4.76 20.50 12.73
CA ALA A 78 5.47 20.00 13.90
C ALA A 78 4.95 18.61 14.31
N ARG A 79 3.63 18.46 14.44
CA ARG A 79 3.01 17.17 14.79
C ARG A 79 3.25 16.10 13.73
N CYS A 80 3.08 16.42 12.46
CA CYS A 80 3.38 15.52 11.34
C CYS A 80 4.85 15.06 11.35
N HIS A 81 5.78 15.99 11.59
CA HIS A 81 7.19 15.66 11.66
C HIS A 81 7.52 14.74 12.82
N VAL A 82 7.00 15.02 14.01
CA VAL A 82 7.13 14.12 15.16
C VAL A 82 6.52 12.75 14.86
N ALA A 83 5.34 12.69 14.25
CA ALA A 83 4.67 11.44 13.90
C ALA A 83 5.44 10.56 12.90
N SER A 84 6.35 11.16 12.11
CA SER A 84 7.20 10.44 11.15
C SER A 84 8.29 9.57 11.82
N PHE A 85 8.37 9.60 13.15
CA PHE A 85 9.25 8.74 13.94
C PHE A 85 8.43 7.88 14.90
N ASP A 86 8.82 6.62 15.10
CA ASP A 86 8.08 5.66 15.95
C ASP A 86 7.81 6.18 17.37
N ARG A 87 8.86 6.66 18.05
CA ARG A 87 8.75 7.25 19.39
C ARG A 87 7.86 8.50 19.41
N GLY A 88 7.85 9.27 18.33
CA GLY A 88 7.01 10.46 18.21
C GLY A 88 5.55 10.10 17.98
N TYR A 89 5.29 9.06 17.19
CA TYR A 89 3.95 8.48 17.05
C TYR A 89 3.42 7.96 18.40
N GLU A 90 4.22 7.22 19.17
CA GLU A 90 3.85 6.77 20.52
C GLU A 90 3.60 7.95 21.48
N PHE A 91 4.43 8.99 21.42
CA PHE A 91 4.23 10.21 22.20
C PHE A 91 2.88 10.85 21.91
N LEU A 92 2.54 11.02 20.62
CA LEU A 92 1.25 11.58 20.21
C LEU A 92 0.09 10.67 20.62
N ALA A 93 0.28 9.35 20.64
CA ALA A 93 -0.72 8.40 21.13
C ALA A 93 -1.01 8.62 22.61
N LYS A 94 0.03 8.73 23.45
CA LYS A 94 -0.09 9.00 24.90
C LYS A 94 -0.79 10.32 25.19
N ARG A 95 -0.60 11.32 24.32
CA ARG A 95 -1.22 12.65 24.40
C ARG A 95 -2.63 12.72 23.79
N ASN A 96 -3.12 11.60 23.25
CA ASN A 96 -4.38 11.54 22.50
C ASN A 96 -4.43 12.52 21.32
N GLN A 97 -3.32 12.67 20.59
CA GLN A 97 -3.17 13.59 19.46
C GLN A 97 -3.04 12.89 18.10
N LEU A 98 -2.97 11.55 18.06
CA LEU A 98 -2.88 10.81 16.78
C LEU A 98 -4.06 11.10 15.84
N HIS A 99 -5.26 11.28 16.39
CA HIS A 99 -6.47 11.59 15.61
C HIS A 99 -6.39 12.91 14.82
N LEU A 100 -5.43 13.79 15.16
CA LEU A 100 -5.23 15.07 14.47
C LEU A 100 -4.35 14.92 13.21
N LEU A 101 -3.52 13.88 13.14
CA LEU A 101 -2.48 13.75 12.11
C LEU A 101 -3.03 13.72 10.70
N ASP A 102 -4.21 13.12 10.54
CA ASP A 102 -4.84 13.00 9.24
C ASP A 102 -5.23 14.39 8.68
N GLN A 103 -5.87 15.20 9.52
CA GLN A 103 -6.23 16.57 9.18
C GLN A 103 -5.00 17.47 9.09
N ASP A 104 -3.99 17.28 9.94
CA ASP A 104 -2.74 18.05 9.91
C ASP A 104 -2.00 17.86 8.57
N SER A 105 -1.93 16.63 8.08
CA SER A 105 -1.36 16.31 6.77
C SER A 105 -2.10 17.04 5.65
N ALA A 106 -3.44 17.01 5.68
CA ALA A 106 -4.28 17.68 4.68
C ALA A 106 -4.18 19.20 4.74
N THR A 107 -4.21 19.78 5.95
CA THR A 107 -4.04 21.22 6.17
C THR A 107 -2.70 21.71 5.62
N LEU A 108 -1.62 20.96 5.87
CA LEU A 108 -0.31 21.30 5.34
C LEU A 108 -0.28 21.17 3.81
N ILE A 109 -0.64 20.01 3.26
CA ILE A 109 -0.57 19.77 1.82
C ILE A 109 -1.43 20.77 1.06
N GLY A 110 -2.60 21.13 1.59
CA GLY A 110 -3.50 22.11 1.01
C GLY A 110 -2.99 23.55 1.03
N ALA A 111 -2.09 23.88 1.95
CA ALA A 111 -1.46 25.20 2.03
C ALA A 111 -0.34 25.41 1.01
N LEU A 112 0.14 24.36 0.35
CA LEU A 112 1.27 24.41 -0.56
C LEU A 112 0.86 24.81 -1.99
N SER A 113 1.73 25.55 -2.68
CA SER A 113 1.56 25.78 -4.12
C SER A 113 1.70 24.49 -4.92
N ALA A 114 1.07 24.42 -6.09
CA ALA A 114 1.14 23.24 -6.96
C ALA A 114 2.59 22.85 -7.34
N GLU A 115 3.45 23.84 -7.56
CA GLU A 115 4.88 23.63 -7.85
C GLU A 115 5.59 22.97 -6.66
N PHE A 116 5.33 23.46 -5.45
CA PHE A 116 5.95 22.90 -4.25
C PHE A 116 5.43 21.49 -3.94
N ARG A 117 4.14 21.25 -4.15
CA ARG A 117 3.54 19.90 -4.05
C ARG A 117 4.21 18.92 -5.00
N ALA A 118 4.40 19.30 -6.27
CA ALA A 118 5.10 18.47 -7.23
C ALA A 118 6.53 18.11 -6.77
N ALA A 119 7.28 19.09 -6.25
CA ALA A 119 8.64 18.89 -5.77
C ALA A 119 8.73 17.93 -4.57
N ILE A 120 7.78 18.00 -3.62
CA ILE A 120 7.79 17.09 -2.46
C ILE A 120 7.30 15.68 -2.81
N PHE A 121 6.37 15.54 -3.76
CA PHE A 121 5.87 14.23 -4.18
C PHE A 121 6.86 13.46 -5.05
N ALA A 122 7.66 14.15 -5.86
CA ALA A 122 8.76 13.52 -6.60
C ALA A 122 9.74 12.79 -5.68
N ARG A 123 9.88 13.27 -4.43
CA ARG A 123 10.79 12.76 -3.41
C ARG A 123 10.10 11.95 -2.32
N ALA A 124 8.82 11.62 -2.50
CA ALA A 124 8.07 10.81 -1.55
C ALA A 124 8.66 9.40 -1.47
N TYR A 125 8.71 8.86 -0.26
CA TYR A 125 9.22 7.51 -0.01
C TYR A 125 8.30 6.75 0.94
N THR A 126 8.37 5.43 0.89
CA THR A 126 7.71 4.57 1.87
C THR A 126 8.67 4.34 3.03
N ASP A 127 8.26 4.63 4.26
CA ASP A 127 9.08 4.41 5.46
C ASP A 127 9.05 2.93 5.93
N ASP A 128 9.57 2.66 7.12
CA ASP A 128 9.68 1.30 7.66
C ASP A 128 8.38 0.81 8.32
N ARG A 129 7.37 1.68 8.43
CA ARG A 129 6.00 1.33 8.81
C ARG A 129 5.09 1.14 7.59
N GLY A 130 5.63 1.32 6.38
CA GLY A 130 4.86 1.26 5.15
C GLY A 130 4.09 2.54 4.85
N GLN A 131 4.30 3.62 5.60
CA GLN A 131 3.64 4.90 5.40
C GLN A 131 4.33 5.69 4.29
N ILE A 132 3.54 6.40 3.48
CA ILE A 132 4.06 7.32 2.47
C ILE A 132 4.45 8.61 3.19
N VAL A 133 5.72 9.00 3.09
CA VAL A 133 6.27 10.20 3.72
C VAL A 133 6.84 11.12 2.65
N VAL A 134 6.47 12.39 2.69
CA VAL A 134 7.05 13.45 1.86
C VAL A 134 8.09 14.25 2.65
N ARG A 135 9.14 14.72 1.97
CA ARG A 135 10.18 15.55 2.59
C ARG A 135 10.19 16.97 2.03
N PHE A 136 10.24 17.95 2.92
CA PHE A 136 10.40 19.34 2.50
C PHE A 136 11.82 19.57 2.00
N PRO A 137 12.00 20.14 0.79
CA PRO A 137 13.32 20.34 0.21
C PRO A 137 14.12 21.32 1.07
N ASN A 138 15.38 20.98 1.32
CA ASN A 138 16.35 21.83 2.02
C ASN A 138 16.02 22.15 3.49
N MET A 139 14.92 21.63 4.03
CA MET A 139 14.54 21.80 5.44
C MET A 139 14.67 20.49 6.21
N GLY A 140 14.33 19.35 5.60
CA GLY A 140 14.41 18.04 6.27
C GLY A 140 13.15 17.65 7.05
N LEU A 141 12.11 18.49 7.04
CA LEU A 141 10.79 18.13 7.57
C LEU A 141 10.23 16.93 6.82
N ARG A 142 9.61 16.04 7.57
CA ARG A 142 9.04 14.77 7.10
C ARG A 142 7.56 14.78 7.41
N ILE A 143 6.72 14.55 6.42
CA ILE A 143 5.27 14.64 6.60
C ILE A 143 4.68 13.32 6.13
N PRO A 144 4.09 12.54 7.04
CA PRO A 144 3.31 11.38 6.65
C PRO A 144 2.05 11.82 5.88
N LEU A 145 1.75 11.11 4.79
CA LEU A 145 0.54 11.33 4.03
C LEU A 145 -0.66 10.76 4.80
N GLY A 146 -1.61 11.63 5.12
CA GLY A 146 -2.90 11.26 5.70
C GLY A 146 -3.94 10.89 4.64
N ARG A 147 -4.93 10.11 5.05
CA ARG A 147 -6.13 9.77 4.30
C ARG A 147 -6.99 11.00 3.95
N THR A 148 -7.13 11.99 4.84
CA THR A 148 -7.90 13.23 4.58
C THR A 148 -7.33 14.03 3.41
N SER A 149 -6.01 13.94 3.16
CA SER A 149 -5.37 14.53 1.97
C SER A 149 -5.86 13.89 0.66
N LEU A 150 -6.49 12.71 0.72
CA LEU A 150 -7.15 12.01 -0.38
C LEU A 150 -8.67 12.29 -0.42
N GLY A 151 -9.16 13.33 0.26
CA GLY A 151 -10.55 13.75 0.22
C GLY A 151 -10.93 14.46 -1.10
N THR A 152 -12.14 15.02 -1.17
CA THR A 152 -12.60 15.84 -2.31
C THR A 152 -12.64 17.35 -1.99
N GLY A 153 -12.16 17.74 -0.81
CA GLY A 153 -12.16 19.12 -0.35
C GLY A 153 -11.04 19.96 -0.95
N GLU A 154 -11.04 21.24 -0.59
CA GLU A 154 -9.94 22.15 -0.92
C GLU A 154 -8.62 21.63 -0.35
N GLY A 155 -7.55 21.70 -1.15
CA GLY A 155 -6.23 21.22 -0.76
C GLY A 155 -6.00 19.71 -0.92
N ALA A 156 -7.02 18.93 -1.27
CA ALA A 156 -6.88 17.52 -1.54
C ALA A 156 -6.00 17.23 -2.78
N LEU A 157 -5.45 16.02 -2.82
CA LEU A 157 -4.65 15.55 -3.94
C LEU A 157 -5.51 15.33 -5.18
N THR A 158 -5.04 15.88 -6.29
CA THR A 158 -5.65 15.65 -7.60
C THR A 158 -5.31 14.25 -8.11
N THR A 159 -6.14 13.70 -9.00
CA THR A 159 -5.88 12.41 -9.66
C THR A 159 -4.51 12.41 -10.36
N HIS A 160 -4.13 13.53 -10.97
CA HIS A 160 -2.82 13.69 -11.63
C HIS A 160 -1.65 13.60 -10.65
N GLU A 161 -1.76 14.25 -9.48
CA GLU A 161 -0.75 14.16 -8.42
C GLU A 161 -0.62 12.73 -7.87
N ILE A 162 -1.75 12.05 -7.68
CA ILE A 162 -1.78 10.65 -7.21
C ILE A 162 -1.11 9.72 -8.24
N GLN A 163 -1.42 9.88 -9.52
CA GLN A 163 -0.81 9.09 -10.61
C GLN A 163 0.70 9.30 -10.66
N LYS A 164 1.17 10.55 -10.59
CA LYS A 164 2.60 10.85 -10.50
C LYS A 164 3.24 10.24 -9.25
N LEU A 165 2.59 10.40 -8.10
CA LEU A 165 3.11 9.87 -6.83
C LEU A 165 3.30 8.34 -6.88
N LEU A 166 2.34 7.60 -7.43
CA LEU A 166 2.42 6.13 -7.49
C LEU A 166 3.29 5.60 -8.59
N SER A 167 3.11 6.10 -9.81
CA SER A 167 3.54 5.42 -11.03
C SER A 167 4.77 6.04 -11.67
N ASP A 168 5.15 7.27 -11.30
CA ASP A 168 6.30 7.95 -11.91
C ASP A 168 7.62 7.56 -11.21
N PRO A 169 8.57 6.90 -11.91
CA PRO A 169 9.84 6.51 -11.33
C PRO A 169 10.88 7.64 -11.29
N GLU A 170 10.66 8.79 -11.96
CA GLU A 170 11.67 9.83 -12.28
C GLU A 170 12.85 9.93 -11.28
N GLU A 171 12.65 10.53 -10.10
CA GLU A 171 13.75 10.76 -9.13
C GLU A 171 14.11 9.52 -8.29
N ARG A 172 13.25 8.49 -8.29
CA ARG A 172 13.34 7.33 -7.39
C ARG A 172 13.95 6.10 -8.06
N GLY A 173 14.01 6.07 -9.38
CA GLY A 173 14.40 4.91 -10.20
C GLY A 173 13.34 3.82 -10.29
N HIS A 174 12.41 3.75 -9.33
CA HIS A 174 11.28 2.84 -9.28
C HIS A 174 10.00 3.58 -8.88
N SER A 175 8.85 3.08 -9.32
CA SER A 175 7.56 3.59 -8.88
C SER A 175 7.36 3.35 -7.38
N LEU A 176 6.56 4.19 -6.71
CA LEU A 176 6.30 4.02 -5.28
C LEU A 176 5.56 2.71 -4.98
N LEU A 177 4.75 2.26 -5.95
CA LEU A 177 4.04 1.00 -5.89
C LEU A 177 4.99 -0.21 -5.89
N GLU A 178 6.03 -0.19 -6.72
CA GLU A 178 7.09 -1.20 -6.70
C GLU A 178 7.85 -1.20 -5.37
N ILE A 179 8.19 -0.01 -4.88
CA ILE A 179 8.94 0.14 -3.61
C ILE A 179 8.13 -0.42 -2.44
N VAL A 180 6.85 -0.06 -2.31
CA VAL A 180 6.02 -0.61 -1.23
C VAL A 180 5.82 -2.10 -1.40
N SER A 181 5.56 -2.58 -2.62
CA SER A 181 5.40 -4.02 -2.88
C SER A 181 6.61 -4.82 -2.40
N ALA A 182 7.82 -4.34 -2.67
CA ALA A 182 9.06 -4.97 -2.20
C ALA A 182 9.19 -4.93 -0.66
N LYS A 183 8.84 -3.81 -0.03
CA LYS A 183 8.88 -3.66 1.43
C LYS A 183 7.86 -4.54 2.16
N LEU A 184 6.65 -4.67 1.61
CA LEU A 184 5.55 -5.43 2.22
C LEU A 184 5.89 -6.90 2.46
N VAL A 185 6.81 -7.48 1.67
CA VAL A 185 7.33 -8.84 1.84
C VAL A 185 8.08 -9.03 3.17
N HIS A 186 8.70 -7.96 3.68
CA HIS A 186 9.54 -7.98 4.87
C HIS A 186 8.85 -7.47 6.12
N PHE A 187 7.70 -6.81 5.97
CA PHE A 187 6.90 -6.37 7.10
C PHE A 187 6.19 -7.54 7.77
N ASP A 188 6.00 -7.42 9.08
CA ASP A 188 5.20 -8.38 9.83
C ASP A 188 3.70 -8.27 9.48
N ALA A 189 2.89 -9.09 10.15
CA ALA A 189 1.45 -9.11 9.94
C ALA A 189 0.71 -7.85 10.47
N GLN A 190 1.36 -7.04 11.33
CA GLN A 190 0.78 -5.84 11.94
C GLN A 190 1.22 -4.54 11.23
N THR A 191 2.20 -4.62 10.36
CA THR A 191 2.78 -3.47 9.63
C THR A 191 2.51 -3.62 8.14
N PRO A 192 1.94 -2.63 7.42
CA PRO A 192 1.48 -1.34 7.91
C PRO A 192 0.26 -1.49 8.83
N ASP A 193 -0.05 -0.44 9.58
CA ASP A 193 -1.25 -0.36 10.42
C ASP A 193 -2.53 -0.09 9.59
N THR A 194 -3.69 -0.12 10.24
CA THR A 194 -5.00 0.05 9.60
C THR A 194 -5.12 1.38 8.86
N GLU A 195 -4.66 2.49 9.45
CA GLU A 195 -4.71 3.81 8.81
C GLU A 195 -3.83 3.87 7.56
N THR A 196 -2.63 3.30 7.63
CA THR A 196 -1.74 3.23 6.48
C THR A 196 -2.33 2.32 5.39
N CYS A 197 -3.02 1.24 5.74
CA CYS A 197 -3.80 0.44 4.79
C CYS A 197 -4.92 1.25 4.12
N HIS A 198 -5.64 2.10 4.87
CA HIS A 198 -6.66 3.00 4.32
C HIS A 198 -6.05 3.97 3.30
N VAL A 199 -4.91 4.59 3.63
CA VAL A 199 -4.19 5.48 2.70
C VAL A 199 -3.83 4.74 1.41
N TRP A 200 -3.22 3.55 1.49
CA TRP A 200 -2.87 2.77 0.29
C TRP A 200 -4.09 2.35 -0.53
N SER A 201 -5.16 1.90 0.13
CA SER A 201 -6.41 1.52 -0.52
C SER A 201 -7.02 2.68 -1.30
N ASP A 202 -7.22 3.83 -0.64
CA ASP A 202 -7.86 5.00 -1.24
C ASP A 202 -7.00 5.61 -2.36
N LEU A 203 -5.68 5.59 -2.20
CA LEU A 203 -4.75 6.14 -3.17
C LEU A 203 -4.67 5.28 -4.43
N ILE A 204 -4.64 3.95 -4.30
CA ILE A 204 -4.72 3.02 -5.43
C ILE A 204 -6.08 3.12 -6.12
N ASP A 205 -7.18 3.14 -5.36
CA ASP A 205 -8.54 3.25 -5.92
C ASP A 205 -8.71 4.52 -6.76
N ARG A 206 -8.23 5.65 -6.25
CA ARG A 206 -8.21 6.93 -6.99
C ARG A 206 -7.29 6.92 -8.20
N CYS A 207 -6.18 6.20 -8.15
CA CYS A 207 -5.28 6.08 -9.28
C CYS A 207 -5.91 5.26 -10.43
N ILE A 208 -6.65 4.20 -10.09
CA ILE A 208 -7.42 3.38 -11.03
C ILE A 208 -8.62 4.18 -11.56
N ASP A 209 -9.26 5.00 -10.72
CA ASP A 209 -10.35 5.91 -11.10
C ASP A 209 -11.51 5.18 -11.81
N ARG A 210 -11.85 3.98 -11.32
CA ARG A 210 -12.88 3.08 -11.88
C ARG A 210 -12.63 2.65 -13.34
N LYS A 211 -11.44 2.87 -13.88
CA LYS A 211 -11.05 2.39 -15.22
C LYS A 211 -10.66 0.91 -15.17
N PRO A 212 -10.71 0.20 -16.30
CA PRO A 212 -10.17 -1.15 -16.40
C PRO A 212 -8.70 -1.20 -15.98
N ILE A 213 -8.26 -2.29 -15.34
CA ILE A 213 -6.86 -2.42 -14.88
C ILE A 213 -5.88 -2.43 -16.05
N ALA A 214 -6.32 -2.85 -17.24
CA ALA A 214 -5.52 -2.77 -18.46
C ALA A 214 -5.10 -1.32 -18.83
N GLU A 215 -5.83 -0.30 -18.36
CA GLU A 215 -5.47 1.12 -18.57
C GLU A 215 -4.53 1.67 -17.49
N PHE A 216 -4.34 0.95 -16.37
CA PHE A 216 -3.48 1.38 -15.27
C PHE A 216 -2.00 1.36 -15.68
N SER A 217 -1.55 0.27 -16.29
CA SER A 217 -0.19 0.12 -16.82
C SER A 217 -0.11 -1.04 -17.80
N ALA A 218 0.74 -0.89 -18.82
CA ALA A 218 1.13 -1.98 -19.71
C ALA A 218 2.35 -2.78 -19.18
N GLU A 219 3.02 -2.27 -18.15
CA GLU A 219 4.24 -2.87 -17.62
C GLU A 219 3.93 -3.99 -16.64
N LYS A 220 4.40 -5.20 -16.96
CA LYS A 220 4.18 -6.39 -16.14
C LYS A 220 4.58 -6.19 -14.68
N VAL A 221 5.76 -5.60 -14.41
CA VAL A 221 6.29 -5.42 -13.05
C VAL A 221 5.38 -4.51 -12.22
N VAL A 222 4.84 -3.44 -12.82
CA VAL A 222 3.91 -2.52 -12.17
C VAL A 222 2.58 -3.21 -11.86
N LEU A 223 2.07 -4.05 -12.77
CA LEU A 223 0.87 -4.84 -12.54
C LEU A 223 1.07 -5.90 -11.44
N GLU A 224 2.24 -6.55 -11.37
CA GLU A 224 2.59 -7.47 -10.28
C GLU A 224 2.64 -6.75 -8.93
N ALA A 225 3.25 -5.56 -8.89
CA ALA A 225 3.34 -4.73 -7.69
C ALA A 225 1.94 -4.27 -7.22
N LEU A 226 1.08 -3.84 -8.14
CA LEU A 226 -0.32 -3.51 -7.86
C LEU A 226 -1.07 -4.70 -7.24
N ALA A 227 -1.00 -5.84 -7.93
CA ALA A 227 -1.73 -7.04 -7.54
C ALA A 227 -1.29 -7.53 -6.16
N PHE A 228 0.02 -7.57 -5.92
CA PHE A 228 0.62 -7.99 -4.66
C PHE A 228 0.32 -7.02 -3.52
N THR A 229 0.38 -5.71 -3.76
CA THR A 229 0.06 -4.70 -2.75
C THR A 229 -1.40 -4.84 -2.30
N LEU A 230 -2.36 -4.89 -3.25
CA LEU A 230 -3.77 -5.09 -2.92
C LEU A 230 -4.02 -6.42 -2.19
N MET A 231 -3.40 -7.51 -2.63
CA MET A 231 -3.51 -8.81 -1.97
C MET A 231 -2.99 -8.76 -0.54
N THR A 232 -1.81 -8.18 -0.33
CA THR A 232 -1.20 -8.14 1.01
C THR A 232 -1.99 -7.24 1.96
N VAL A 233 -2.50 -6.11 1.47
CA VAL A 233 -3.37 -5.23 2.26
C VAL A 233 -4.66 -5.96 2.64
N THR A 234 -5.33 -6.63 1.70
CA THR A 234 -6.53 -7.42 2.01
C THR A 234 -6.27 -8.56 3.01
N ASP A 235 -5.10 -9.18 2.97
CA ASP A 235 -4.71 -10.23 3.93
C ASP A 235 -4.54 -9.70 5.35
N ARG A 236 -4.00 -8.50 5.50
CA ARG A 236 -3.91 -7.82 6.80
C ARG A 236 -5.28 -7.40 7.32
N ILE A 237 -6.12 -6.81 6.47
CA ILE A 237 -7.51 -6.45 6.81
C ILE A 237 -8.29 -7.67 7.32
N PHE A 238 -8.13 -8.83 6.65
CA PHE A 238 -8.74 -10.07 7.11
C PHE A 238 -8.21 -10.55 8.46
N ALA A 239 -6.92 -10.40 8.72
CA ALA A 239 -6.33 -10.76 10.01
C ALA A 239 -6.89 -9.90 11.16
N TRP A 240 -7.13 -8.61 10.90
CA TRP A 240 -7.68 -7.67 11.89
C TRP A 240 -9.21 -7.71 12.01
N ARG A 241 -9.91 -8.34 11.05
CA ARG A 241 -11.39 -8.39 10.99
C ARG A 241 -12.05 -7.01 10.91
N CYS A 242 -11.44 -6.10 10.16
CA CYS A 242 -11.98 -4.77 9.85
C CYS A 242 -12.44 -4.68 8.39
N ASP A 243 -12.84 -5.80 7.77
CA ASP A 243 -13.24 -5.87 6.36
C ASP A 243 -14.45 -4.99 6.00
N GLU A 244 -15.23 -4.55 6.98
CA GLU A 244 -16.36 -3.63 6.78
C GLU A 244 -15.93 -2.18 6.48
N GLU A 245 -14.69 -1.80 6.78
CA GLU A 245 -14.16 -0.45 6.55
C GLU A 245 -13.52 -0.27 5.16
N PHE A 246 -13.33 -1.37 4.42
CA PHE A 246 -12.58 -1.40 3.17
C PHE A 246 -13.42 -1.91 1.99
N PRO A 247 -13.15 -1.45 0.76
CA PRO A 247 -13.82 -1.92 -0.45
C PRO A 247 -13.28 -3.29 -0.91
N MET A 248 -13.46 -4.31 -0.09
CA MET A 248 -12.84 -5.64 -0.24
C MET A 248 -13.14 -6.31 -1.58
N VAL A 249 -14.39 -6.20 -2.08
CA VAL A 249 -14.76 -6.78 -3.38
C VAL A 249 -13.92 -6.16 -4.49
N ARG A 250 -13.78 -4.83 -4.48
CA ARG A 250 -13.03 -4.09 -5.49
C ARG A 250 -11.54 -4.39 -5.41
N MET A 251 -10.96 -4.38 -4.22
CA MET A 251 -9.53 -4.66 -4.03
C MET A 251 -9.14 -6.06 -4.53
N LEU A 252 -9.92 -7.09 -4.17
CA LEU A 252 -9.66 -8.46 -4.60
C LEU A 252 -9.92 -8.65 -6.11
N THR A 253 -10.93 -7.99 -6.67
CA THR A 253 -11.21 -8.01 -8.11
C THR A 253 -10.08 -7.38 -8.91
N ASN A 254 -9.65 -6.17 -8.51
CA ASN A 254 -8.55 -5.46 -9.15
C ASN A 254 -7.22 -6.23 -9.02
N SER A 255 -6.97 -6.85 -7.86
CA SER A 255 -5.81 -7.73 -7.66
C SER A 255 -5.84 -8.93 -8.61
N ALA A 256 -6.99 -9.60 -8.75
CA ALA A 256 -7.15 -10.73 -9.66
C ALA A 256 -6.90 -10.34 -11.13
N GLU A 257 -7.46 -9.22 -11.59
CA GLU A 257 -7.27 -8.71 -12.94
C GLU A 257 -5.81 -8.30 -13.19
N ALA A 258 -5.18 -7.60 -12.25
CA ALA A 258 -3.76 -7.22 -12.35
C ALA A 258 -2.83 -8.44 -12.45
N TYR A 259 -3.03 -9.48 -11.61
CA TYR A 259 -2.27 -10.72 -11.72
C TYR A 259 -2.47 -11.42 -13.07
N PHE A 260 -3.70 -11.41 -13.59
CA PHE A 260 -3.99 -12.00 -14.88
C PHE A 260 -3.26 -11.29 -16.02
N LEU A 261 -3.32 -9.96 -16.04
CA LEU A 261 -2.64 -9.13 -17.05
C LEU A 261 -1.11 -9.25 -16.95
N ALA A 262 -0.57 -9.44 -15.73
CA ALA A 262 0.84 -9.76 -15.52
C ALA A 262 1.25 -11.19 -15.95
N GLY A 263 0.27 -12.06 -16.24
CA GLY A 263 0.49 -13.46 -16.63
C GLY A 263 0.69 -14.42 -15.46
N ASP A 264 0.51 -13.99 -14.22
CA ASP A 264 0.52 -14.86 -13.03
C ASP A 264 -0.88 -15.41 -12.74
N HIS A 265 -1.27 -16.40 -13.55
CA HIS A 265 -2.59 -17.02 -13.45
C HIS A 265 -2.82 -17.76 -12.12
N LYS A 266 -1.75 -18.21 -11.43
CA LYS A 266 -1.90 -18.91 -10.15
C LYS A 266 -2.28 -17.92 -9.05
N SER A 267 -1.60 -16.78 -8.98
CA SER A 267 -1.93 -15.73 -8.02
C SER A 267 -3.28 -15.09 -8.33
N CYS A 268 -3.62 -14.92 -9.61
CA CYS A 268 -4.97 -14.53 -10.04
C CYS A 268 -6.05 -15.49 -9.50
N GLY A 269 -5.89 -16.80 -9.71
CA GLY A 269 -6.80 -17.80 -9.17
C GLY A 269 -6.90 -17.78 -7.64
N THR A 270 -5.80 -17.48 -6.95
CA THR A 270 -5.77 -17.33 -5.48
C THR A 270 -6.55 -16.11 -5.01
N ALA A 271 -6.43 -14.98 -5.71
CA ALA A 271 -7.22 -13.76 -5.45
C ALA A 271 -8.72 -14.03 -5.58
N LEU A 272 -9.12 -14.71 -6.67
CA LEU A 272 -10.51 -15.09 -6.89
C LEU A 272 -11.03 -16.05 -5.81
N LEU A 273 -10.22 -17.02 -5.35
CA LEU A 273 -10.64 -17.90 -4.24
C LEU A 273 -10.85 -17.14 -2.92
N LYS A 274 -10.03 -16.10 -2.65
CA LYS A 274 -10.24 -15.22 -1.50
C LYS A 274 -11.52 -14.38 -1.65
N LEU A 275 -11.79 -13.86 -2.84
CA LEU A 275 -13.04 -13.15 -3.16
C LEU A 275 -14.27 -14.06 -2.97
N ALA A 276 -14.23 -15.29 -3.47
CA ALA A 276 -15.29 -16.27 -3.25
C ALA A 276 -15.51 -16.58 -1.76
N ALA A 277 -14.43 -16.70 -0.99
CA ALA A 277 -14.51 -16.90 0.46
C ALA A 277 -15.07 -15.66 1.20
N TYR A 278 -14.86 -14.46 0.67
CA TYR A 278 -15.48 -13.23 1.17
C TYR A 278 -16.99 -13.22 0.93
N HIS A 279 -17.44 -13.43 -0.31
CA HIS A 279 -18.87 -13.54 -0.65
C HIS A 279 -19.57 -14.66 0.15
N THR A 280 -18.90 -15.79 0.35
CA THR A 280 -19.44 -16.88 1.20
C THR A 280 -19.71 -16.41 2.63
N ARG A 281 -18.82 -15.60 3.21
CA ARG A 281 -18.97 -15.05 4.57
C ARG A 281 -20.11 -14.02 4.64
N LYS A 282 -20.31 -13.24 3.58
CA LYS A 282 -21.45 -12.31 3.43
C LYS A 282 -22.78 -13.00 3.06
N LEU A 283 -22.77 -14.33 2.90
CA LEU A 283 -23.91 -15.14 2.45
C LEU A 283 -24.40 -14.82 1.03
N GLU A 284 -23.52 -14.24 0.20
CA GLU A 284 -23.77 -13.89 -1.20
C GLU A 284 -23.48 -15.09 -2.10
N ARG A 285 -24.35 -16.09 -2.01
CA ARG A 285 -24.14 -17.42 -2.60
C ARG A 285 -23.87 -17.38 -4.10
N ASP A 286 -24.69 -16.66 -4.86
CA ASP A 286 -24.61 -16.68 -6.33
C ASP A 286 -23.29 -16.04 -6.81
N ALA A 287 -22.87 -14.94 -6.18
CA ALA A 287 -21.56 -14.33 -6.41
C ALA A 287 -20.40 -15.28 -6.02
N ALA A 288 -20.50 -15.94 -4.86
CA ALA A 288 -19.50 -16.92 -4.43
C ALA A 288 -19.35 -18.09 -5.43
N VAL A 289 -20.45 -18.60 -5.97
CA VAL A 289 -20.46 -19.67 -6.99
C VAL A 289 -19.80 -19.19 -8.27
N GLU A 290 -20.19 -18.03 -8.79
CA GLU A 290 -19.65 -17.47 -10.03
C GLU A 290 -18.13 -17.24 -9.93
N VAL A 291 -17.68 -16.61 -8.84
CA VAL A 291 -16.25 -16.37 -8.58
C VAL A 291 -15.48 -17.67 -8.43
N THR A 292 -16.04 -18.67 -7.73
CA THR A 292 -15.37 -19.97 -7.55
C THR A 292 -15.20 -20.69 -8.88
N ALA A 293 -16.20 -20.65 -9.77
CA ALA A 293 -16.13 -21.26 -11.09
C ALA A 293 -15.09 -20.55 -12.00
N LEU A 294 -15.01 -19.22 -11.93
CA LEU A 294 -13.98 -18.44 -12.62
C LEU A 294 -12.58 -18.79 -12.09
N ALA A 295 -12.41 -18.86 -10.76
CA ALA A 295 -11.15 -19.25 -10.14
C ALA A 295 -10.69 -20.64 -10.59
N ALA A 296 -11.61 -21.62 -10.61
CA ALA A 296 -11.34 -22.97 -11.07
C ALA A 296 -10.85 -22.98 -12.53
N SER A 297 -11.50 -22.21 -13.40
CA SER A 297 -11.14 -22.10 -14.82
C SER A 297 -9.76 -21.47 -15.03
N VAL A 298 -9.44 -20.41 -14.30
CA VAL A 298 -8.12 -19.75 -14.36
C VAL A 298 -7.01 -20.70 -13.89
N LEU A 299 -7.23 -21.40 -12.76
CA LEU A 299 -6.27 -22.35 -12.20
C LEU A 299 -6.07 -23.59 -13.09
N ALA A 300 -7.15 -24.09 -13.71
CA ALA A 300 -7.08 -25.18 -14.68
C ALA A 300 -6.19 -24.80 -15.88
N ARG A 301 -6.40 -23.61 -16.46
CA ARG A 301 -5.57 -23.08 -17.54
C ARG A 301 -4.13 -22.84 -17.11
N SER A 302 -3.91 -22.32 -15.89
CA SER A 302 -2.58 -22.20 -15.30
C SER A 302 -1.87 -23.55 -15.23
N ALA A 303 -2.57 -24.60 -14.79
CA ALA A 303 -2.01 -25.95 -14.68
C ALA A 303 -1.57 -26.49 -16.04
N LEU A 304 -2.42 -26.37 -17.07
CA LEU A 304 -2.10 -26.82 -18.43
C LEU A 304 -0.91 -26.04 -19.03
N LYS A 305 -0.88 -24.71 -18.87
CA LYS A 305 0.21 -23.85 -19.36
C LYS A 305 1.54 -24.16 -18.66
N CYS A 306 1.53 -24.34 -17.33
CA CYS A 306 2.74 -24.73 -16.60
C CYS A 306 3.24 -26.12 -17.02
N TRP A 307 2.33 -27.04 -17.35
CA TRP A 307 2.71 -28.35 -17.88
C TRP A 307 3.42 -28.24 -19.23
N GLU A 308 2.88 -27.42 -20.14
CA GLU A 308 3.47 -27.15 -21.46
C GLU A 308 4.84 -26.47 -21.39
N ASN A 309 5.12 -25.76 -20.30
CA ASN A 309 6.40 -25.10 -20.04
C ASN A 309 7.35 -25.94 -19.17
N ASP A 310 7.11 -27.24 -19.00
CA ASP A 310 7.89 -28.17 -18.17
C ASP A 310 7.99 -27.78 -16.67
N GLN A 311 7.09 -26.92 -16.20
CA GLN A 311 6.99 -26.48 -14.80
C GLN A 311 6.07 -27.42 -14.00
N HIS A 312 6.41 -28.70 -13.95
CA HIS A 312 5.50 -29.74 -13.46
C HIS A 312 5.04 -29.57 -12.00
N ALA A 313 5.91 -29.09 -11.10
CA ALA A 313 5.54 -28.86 -9.71
C ALA A 313 4.50 -27.72 -9.57
N ALA A 314 4.67 -26.65 -10.34
CA ALA A 314 3.69 -25.55 -10.41
C ALA A 314 2.38 -26.03 -11.04
N ALA A 315 2.47 -26.82 -12.13
CA ALA A 315 1.31 -27.42 -12.79
C ALA A 315 0.48 -28.30 -11.83
N GLY A 316 1.15 -29.16 -11.06
CA GLY A 316 0.50 -30.00 -10.05
C GLY A 316 -0.18 -29.19 -8.94
N THR A 317 0.44 -28.10 -8.49
CA THR A 317 -0.14 -27.19 -7.50
C THR A 317 -1.41 -26.52 -8.03
N SER A 318 -1.34 -25.92 -9.23
CA SER A 318 -2.48 -25.26 -9.86
C SER A 318 -3.63 -26.25 -10.14
N ARG A 319 -3.32 -27.48 -10.57
CA ARG A 319 -4.32 -28.54 -10.72
C ARG A 319 -5.03 -28.87 -9.41
N ALA A 320 -4.29 -29.06 -8.33
CA ALA A 320 -4.87 -29.39 -7.04
C ALA A 320 -5.80 -28.27 -6.54
N MET A 321 -5.43 -27.00 -6.76
CA MET A 321 -6.29 -25.86 -6.45
C MET A 321 -7.54 -25.81 -7.35
N ALA A 322 -7.39 -26.05 -8.65
CA ALA A 322 -8.51 -26.08 -9.60
C ALA A 322 -9.56 -27.14 -9.25
N LEU A 323 -9.13 -28.37 -8.95
CA LEU A 323 -10.03 -29.46 -8.58
C LEU A 323 -10.82 -29.16 -7.29
N ARG A 324 -10.15 -28.61 -6.27
CA ARG A 324 -10.82 -28.15 -5.05
C ARG A 324 -11.85 -27.05 -5.31
N ALA A 325 -11.54 -26.13 -6.22
CA ALA A 325 -12.46 -25.07 -6.60
C ALA A 325 -13.70 -25.64 -7.32
N TYR A 326 -13.53 -26.58 -8.26
CA TYR A 326 -14.66 -27.26 -8.91
C TYR A 326 -15.53 -28.05 -7.92
N GLU A 327 -14.94 -28.71 -6.94
CA GLU A 327 -15.67 -29.46 -5.90
C GLU A 327 -16.49 -28.55 -4.99
N ARG A 328 -16.01 -27.32 -4.76
CA ARG A 328 -16.69 -26.33 -3.91
C ARG A 328 -17.92 -25.70 -4.56
N VAL A 329 -18.02 -25.70 -5.91
CA VAL A 329 -19.18 -25.12 -6.61
C VAL A 329 -20.49 -25.86 -6.27
N PRO A 330 -20.59 -27.21 -6.40
CA PRO A 330 -21.76 -27.96 -5.95
C PRO A 330 -22.06 -27.80 -4.45
N GLU A 331 -21.04 -27.71 -3.59
CA GLU A 331 -21.22 -27.49 -2.15
C GLU A 331 -21.94 -26.17 -1.88
N LEU A 332 -21.49 -25.09 -2.52
CA LEU A 332 -22.10 -23.77 -2.39
C LEU A 332 -23.54 -23.73 -2.92
N LEU A 333 -23.83 -24.43 -4.02
CA LEU A 333 -25.19 -24.56 -4.56
C LEU A 333 -26.14 -25.32 -3.61
N GLY A 334 -25.60 -26.27 -2.83
CA GLY A 334 -26.34 -27.04 -1.83
C GLY A 334 -26.69 -26.28 -0.55
N LEU A 335 -26.09 -25.10 -0.32
CA LEU A 335 -26.39 -24.26 0.85
C LEU A 335 -27.72 -23.52 0.64
N ARG A 336 -28.60 -23.54 1.65
CA ARG A 336 -29.78 -22.66 1.69
C ARG A 336 -29.30 -21.21 1.83
N GLY A 337 -29.73 -20.33 0.92
CA GLY A 337 -29.48 -18.90 1.02
C GLY A 337 -30.04 -18.35 2.33
N GLY A 338 -29.21 -17.65 3.09
CA GLY A 338 -29.64 -16.85 4.23
C GLY A 338 -30.25 -15.52 3.76
N PRO A 339 -30.98 -14.80 4.64
CA PRO A 339 -31.36 -13.43 4.34
C PRO A 339 -30.11 -12.58 4.08
N PRO A 340 -30.18 -11.58 3.18
CA PRO A 340 -29.04 -10.71 2.89
C PRO A 340 -28.54 -10.03 4.16
N ALA A 341 -27.22 -9.94 4.31
CA ALA A 341 -26.60 -9.23 5.41
C ALA A 341 -27.04 -7.75 5.43
N PRO A 342 -27.11 -7.10 6.60
CA PRO A 342 -27.35 -5.66 6.69
C PRO A 342 -26.30 -4.90 5.87
N ILE A 343 -26.74 -3.82 5.22
CA ILE A 343 -25.92 -2.96 4.37
C ILE A 343 -24.83 -2.31 5.24
N SER A 344 -23.56 -2.68 4.99
CA SER A 344 -22.38 -2.05 5.60
C SER A 344 -22.27 -0.58 5.17
N GLY A 345 -21.71 0.28 6.04
CA GLY A 345 -21.58 1.73 5.80
C GLY A 345 -20.63 2.10 4.67
N VAL A 346 -19.65 1.25 4.35
CA VAL A 346 -18.91 1.29 3.08
C VAL A 346 -19.59 0.28 2.16
N VAL A 347 -20.36 0.77 1.20
CA VAL A 347 -21.03 -0.10 0.22
C VAL A 347 -19.92 -0.70 -0.65
N ASP A 348 -19.64 -1.99 -0.46
CA ASP A 348 -18.95 -2.80 -1.47
C ASP A 348 -19.80 -2.70 -2.75
N GLU A 349 -19.39 -1.80 -3.65
CA GLU A 349 -20.06 -1.58 -4.93
C GLU A 349 -20.05 -2.91 -5.70
N ILE A 350 -21.10 -3.15 -6.48
CA ILE A 350 -21.16 -4.31 -7.37
C ILE A 350 -20.08 -4.10 -8.45
N VAL A 351 -18.92 -4.72 -8.25
CA VAL A 351 -17.85 -4.76 -9.23
C VAL A 351 -18.08 -5.96 -10.14
N PRO A 352 -18.26 -5.77 -11.45
CA PRO A 352 -18.44 -6.89 -12.36
C PRO A 352 -17.19 -7.77 -12.36
N LEU A 353 -17.37 -9.09 -12.46
CA LEU A 353 -16.24 -9.98 -12.55
C LEU A 353 -15.45 -9.73 -13.84
N PRO A 354 -14.11 -9.80 -13.76
CA PRO A 354 -13.28 -9.53 -14.91
C PRO A 354 -13.45 -10.66 -15.93
N LYS A 355 -13.52 -10.29 -17.21
CA LYS A 355 -13.60 -11.24 -18.33
C LYS A 355 -12.20 -11.79 -18.63
N LEU A 356 -11.69 -12.64 -17.74
CA LEU A 356 -10.32 -13.13 -17.80
C LEU A 356 -10.16 -14.26 -18.81
N VAL A 357 -10.99 -15.30 -18.68
CA VAL A 357 -10.87 -16.53 -19.47
C VAL A 357 -12.25 -17.09 -19.80
N GLU A 358 -12.35 -17.78 -20.93
CA GLU A 358 -13.50 -18.63 -21.19
C GLU A 358 -13.53 -19.78 -20.17
N HIS A 359 -14.72 -20.04 -19.65
CA HIS A 359 -14.96 -21.08 -18.67
C HIS A 359 -14.60 -22.46 -19.25
N ILE A 360 -13.84 -23.24 -18.48
CA ILE A 360 -13.56 -24.65 -18.76
C ILE A 360 -14.21 -25.48 -17.66
N CYS A 361 -15.00 -26.49 -18.03
CA CYS A 361 -15.65 -27.33 -17.03
C CYS A 361 -14.67 -28.39 -16.48
N LYS A 362 -15.01 -28.99 -15.32
CA LYS A 362 -14.15 -29.99 -14.66
C LYS A 362 -13.81 -31.16 -15.58
N SER A 363 -14.80 -31.72 -16.29
CA SER A 363 -14.59 -32.87 -17.16
C SER A 363 -13.65 -32.56 -18.32
N ASP A 364 -13.83 -31.40 -18.97
CA ASP A 364 -12.96 -30.98 -20.09
C ASP A 364 -11.52 -30.76 -19.62
N PHE A 365 -11.35 -30.15 -18.44
CA PHE A 365 -10.03 -30.00 -17.83
C PHE A 365 -9.39 -31.34 -17.49
N GLU A 366 -10.13 -32.28 -16.90
CA GLU A 366 -9.61 -33.60 -16.54
C GLU A 366 -9.19 -34.41 -17.78
N VAL A 367 -9.96 -34.35 -18.87
CA VAL A 367 -9.59 -34.95 -20.16
C VAL A 367 -8.31 -34.30 -20.70
N ALA A 368 -8.27 -32.98 -20.78
CA ALA A 368 -7.11 -32.23 -21.26
C ALA A 368 -5.84 -32.49 -20.43
N TRP A 369 -5.99 -32.72 -19.13
CA TRP A 369 -4.90 -33.07 -18.23
C TRP A 369 -4.42 -34.50 -18.46
N ALA A 370 -5.33 -35.47 -18.56
CA ALA A 370 -5.01 -36.87 -18.80
C ALA A 370 -4.25 -37.07 -20.12
N ASP A 371 -4.69 -36.37 -21.18
CA ASP A 371 -4.04 -36.42 -22.49
C ASP A 371 -2.58 -35.92 -22.44
N ARG A 372 -2.31 -34.85 -21.66
CA ARG A 372 -0.96 -34.31 -21.46
C ARG A 372 -0.09 -35.22 -20.62
N TRP A 373 -0.67 -35.81 -19.58
CA TRP A 373 0.01 -36.78 -18.72
C TRP A 373 0.41 -38.04 -19.49
N ALA A 374 -0.49 -38.58 -20.31
CA ALA A 374 -0.25 -39.79 -21.10
C ALA A 374 0.86 -39.63 -22.16
N LYS A 375 1.07 -38.41 -22.65
CA LYS A 375 2.12 -38.09 -23.64
C LYS A 375 3.51 -37.89 -23.03
N SER A 376 3.65 -37.93 -21.71
CA SER A 376 4.91 -37.71 -21.00
C SER A 376 5.48 -39.04 -20.51
N GLU A 377 6.31 -39.68 -21.33
CA GLU A 377 6.83 -41.04 -21.06
C GLU A 377 7.84 -41.13 -19.90
N GLU A 378 8.38 -40.02 -19.37
CA GLU A 378 9.51 -40.05 -18.39
C GLU A 378 9.35 -39.23 -17.10
N VAL A 379 8.28 -38.44 -16.94
CA VAL A 379 8.09 -37.52 -15.79
C VAL A 379 7.36 -38.10 -14.54
N PRO A 380 6.61 -39.24 -14.56
CA PRO A 380 5.75 -39.66 -13.44
C PRO A 380 6.44 -39.87 -12.08
N SER A 381 7.69 -40.35 -12.03
CA SER A 381 8.33 -40.80 -10.77
C SER A 381 8.71 -39.64 -9.83
N ASN A 382 9.10 -38.48 -10.37
CA ASN A 382 9.51 -37.32 -9.60
C ASN A 382 8.34 -36.45 -9.11
N ILE A 383 7.23 -36.39 -9.88
CA ILE A 383 6.05 -35.60 -9.50
C ILE A 383 5.28 -36.25 -8.34
N GLU A 384 5.08 -37.58 -8.37
CA GLU A 384 4.37 -38.28 -7.29
C GLU A 384 5.10 -38.17 -5.95
N SER A 385 6.44 -38.19 -5.98
CA SER A 385 7.29 -38.03 -4.82
C SER A 385 7.13 -36.64 -4.19
N ASN A 386 7.08 -35.58 -5.00
CA ASN A 386 6.90 -34.20 -4.54
C ASN A 386 5.46 -33.90 -4.06
N LEU A 387 4.43 -34.44 -4.73
CA LEU A 387 3.04 -34.31 -4.30
C LEU A 387 2.79 -35.02 -2.96
N ARG A 388 3.42 -36.19 -2.73
CA ARG A 388 3.38 -36.87 -1.41
C ARG A 388 4.06 -36.04 -0.34
N ALA A 389 5.23 -35.46 -0.62
CA ALA A 389 5.94 -34.61 0.33
C ALA A 389 5.12 -33.37 0.75
N GLN A 390 4.50 -32.67 -0.22
CA GLN A 390 3.62 -31.53 0.09
C GLN A 390 2.33 -31.93 0.82
N GLY A 391 1.76 -33.09 0.50
CA GLY A 391 0.62 -33.66 1.21
C GLY A 391 0.91 -34.02 2.67
N ILE A 392 2.15 -34.40 2.99
CA ILE A 392 2.61 -34.70 4.36
C ILE A 392 2.86 -33.39 5.12
N ILE A 393 3.51 -32.39 4.51
CA ILE A 393 3.74 -31.07 5.13
C ILE A 393 2.41 -30.39 5.48
N GLY A 394 1.42 -30.46 4.58
CA GLY A 394 0.08 -29.91 4.85
C GLY A 394 -0.70 -30.63 5.95
N ARG A 395 -0.40 -31.89 6.25
CA ARG A 395 -0.99 -32.63 7.38
C ARG A 395 -0.29 -32.32 8.69
N LEU A 396 1.04 -32.17 8.67
CA LEU A 396 1.82 -31.80 9.86
C LEU A 396 1.47 -30.37 10.32
N ALA A 397 1.26 -29.43 9.39
CA ALA A 397 0.81 -28.07 9.72
C ALA A 397 -0.61 -28.02 10.33
N LYS A 398 -1.46 -29.03 10.07
CA LYS A 398 -2.80 -29.17 10.68
C LYS A 398 -2.81 -29.92 12.00
N SER A 399 -1.70 -30.58 12.37
CA SER A 399 -1.62 -31.43 13.56
C SER A 399 -0.81 -30.78 14.70
N GLY A 400 -0.33 -29.55 14.49
CA GLY A 400 0.43 -28.76 15.46
C GLY A 400 -0.23 -27.42 15.84
N ALA A 401 -1.54 -27.28 15.59
CA ALA A 401 -2.36 -26.16 16.03
C ALA A 401 -3.34 -26.61 17.12
#